data_AF-A0A1S7PEC6-F1
#
_entry.id   AF-A0A1S7PEC6-F1
#
_cell.length_a   1.000
_cell.length_b   1.000
_cell.length_c   1.000
_cell.angle_alpha   90.00
_cell.angle_beta   90.00
_cell.angle_gamma   90.00
#
_symmetry.space_group_name_H-M   'P 1'
#
loop_
_entity.id
_entity.type
_entity.pdbx_description
1 polymer ?
#
loop_
_entity_poly.entity_id
_entity_poly.type
_entity_poly.pdbx_seq_one_letter_code
_entity_poly.pdbx_strand_id
1 'polypeptide(L)'
;MADMQNLLCAELKRQLEGKGVAMVAIPAGGELLWKWFMALHKTRQAGMAGPQPITYAEIVAYSHIHRLPIEPRHVAILIAMDQAYLETVYKKQPQAPEGVKVLPPVSSAAISAGSFDAMFGGQ
;
A
#
# COMPACT_ATOMS: atom_id res chain seq x y z
N MET A 1 -14.76 11.62 15.97
CA MET A 1 -14.37 10.41 15.20
C MET A 1 -13.72 10.76 13.87
N ALA A 2 -14.24 11.76 13.13
CA ALA A 2 -13.55 12.32 11.96
C ALA A 2 -12.08 12.69 12.26
N ASP A 3 -11.80 13.16 13.48
CA ASP A 3 -10.43 13.55 13.87
C ASP A 3 -9.45 12.37 13.87
N MET A 4 -9.83 11.21 14.44
CA MET A 4 -8.94 10.03 14.49
C MET A 4 -8.64 9.50 13.08
N GLN A 5 -9.67 9.41 12.24
CA GLN A 5 -9.52 9.03 10.84
C GLN A 5 -8.55 9.98 10.12
N ASN A 6 -8.74 11.29 10.26
CA ASN A 6 -7.91 12.29 9.61
C ASN A 6 -6.46 12.24 10.09
N LEU A 7 -6.23 12.08 11.39
CA LEU A 7 -4.90 11.98 11.97
C LEU A 7 -4.14 10.73 11.48
N LEU A 8 -4.80 9.56 11.45
CA LEU A 8 -4.19 8.34 10.94
C LEU A 8 -3.92 8.39 9.43
N CYS A 9 -4.85 8.94 8.65
CA CYS A 9 -4.64 9.13 7.21
C CYS A 9 -3.51 10.14 6.92
N ALA A 10 -3.42 11.22 7.69
CA ALA A 10 -2.34 12.20 7.57
C ALA A 10 -0.98 11.58 7.92
N GLU A 11 -0.91 10.81 9.01
CA GLU A 11 0.30 10.07 9.38
C GLU A 11 0.71 9.09 8.28
N LEU A 12 -0.25 8.32 7.75
CA LEU A 12 0.02 7.37 6.66
C LEU A 12 0.56 8.06 5.41
N LYS A 13 -0.07 9.16 4.97
CA LYS A 13 0.41 9.95 3.83
C LYS A 13 1.82 10.50 4.08
N ARG A 14 2.08 11.03 5.28
CA ARG A 14 3.41 11.51 5.69
C ARG A 14 4.47 10.42 5.60
N GLN A 15 4.15 9.20 6.08
CA GLN A 15 5.06 8.05 5.98
C GLN A 15 5.34 7.65 4.53
N LEU A 16 4.32 7.67 3.67
CA LEU A 16 4.47 7.30 2.27
C LEU A 16 5.24 8.34 1.45
N GLU A 17 5.16 9.63 1.81
CA GLU A 17 5.82 10.73 1.10
C GLU A 17 7.21 11.05 1.65
N GLY A 18 7.53 10.59 2.87
CA GLY A 18 8.82 10.76 3.50
C GLY A 18 9.97 10.20 2.68
N LYS A 19 11.09 10.95 2.62
CA LYS A 19 12.34 10.48 2.04
C LYS A 19 13.23 9.95 3.17
N GLY A 20 13.17 8.64 3.44
CA GLY A 20 13.98 7.96 4.44
C GLY A 20 13.17 7.32 5.56
N VAL A 21 13.87 6.75 6.55
CA VAL A 21 13.24 6.09 7.70
C VAL A 21 12.74 7.16 8.66
N ALA A 22 11.42 7.33 8.75
CA ALA A 22 10.77 8.22 9.70
C ALA A 22 10.11 7.40 10.82
N MET A 23 10.21 7.88 12.05
CA MET A 23 9.47 7.29 13.16
C MET A 23 7.97 7.49 12.94
N VAL A 24 7.18 6.42 13.12
CA VAL A 24 5.72 6.50 13.03
C VAL A 24 5.18 7.22 14.26
N ALA A 25 4.50 8.34 14.05
CA ALA A 25 3.86 9.10 15.12
C ALA A 25 2.38 8.74 15.17
N ILE A 26 2.05 7.59 15.74
CA ILE A 26 0.67 7.13 15.83
C ILE A 26 -0.09 8.02 16.83
N PRO A 27 -1.24 8.59 16.47
CA PRO A 27 -2.09 9.33 17.40
C PRO A 27 -2.53 8.45 18.58
N ALA A 28 -2.61 9.03 19.78
CA ALA A 28 -3.03 8.30 20.97
C ALA A 28 -4.43 7.67 20.78
N GLY A 29 -4.53 6.35 20.96
CA GLY A 29 -5.76 5.57 20.72
C GLY A 29 -5.91 5.05 19.29
N GLY A 30 -4.96 5.35 18.40
CA GLY A 30 -4.91 4.87 17.02
C GLY A 30 -4.05 3.61 16.82
N GLU A 31 -3.40 3.09 17.87
CA GLU A 31 -2.40 2.03 17.80
C GLU A 31 -2.98 0.71 17.29
N LEU A 32 -4.18 0.36 17.76
CA LEU A 32 -4.87 -0.85 17.28
C LEU A 32 -5.29 -0.73 15.81
N LEU A 33 -5.83 0.42 15.40
CA LEU A 33 -6.22 0.67 14.02
C LEU A 33 -5.01 0.61 13.09
N TRP A 34 -3.90 1.22 13.48
CA TRP A 34 -2.65 1.16 12.73
C TRP A 34 -2.13 -0.28 12.61
N LYS A 35 -2.13 -1.03 13.72
CA LYS A 35 -1.73 -2.45 13.74
C LYS A 35 -2.60 -3.30 12.82
N TRP A 36 -3.93 -3.14 12.89
CA TRP A 36 -4.87 -3.89 12.04
C TRP A 36 -4.70 -3.52 10.57
N PHE A 37 -4.56 -2.24 10.25
CA PHE A 37 -4.30 -1.78 8.90
C PHE A 37 -3.02 -2.41 8.34
N MET A 38 -1.92 -2.41 9.11
CA MET A 38 -0.66 -3.03 8.68
C MET A 38 -0.76 -4.55 8.49
N ALA A 39 -1.53 -5.23 9.34
CA ALA A 39 -1.78 -6.66 9.19
C ALA A 39 -2.56 -6.97 7.90
N LEU A 40 -3.66 -6.26 7.64
CA LEU A 40 -4.47 -6.38 6.43
C LEU A 40 -3.68 -5.99 5.18
N HIS A 41 -2.91 -4.91 5.27
CA HIS A 41 -2.10 -4.40 4.18
C HIS A 41 -1.05 -5.42 3.72
N LYS A 42 -0.44 -6.14 4.65
CA LYS A 42 0.54 -7.19 4.36
C LYS A 42 -0.05 -8.35 3.55
N THR A 43 -1.34 -8.61 3.69
CA THR A 43 -2.04 -9.72 3.03
C THR A 43 -2.82 -9.32 1.78
N ARG A 44 -2.86 -8.02 1.47
CA ARG A 44 -3.64 -7.50 0.34
C ARG A 44 -3.19 -8.13 -0.96
N GLN A 45 -4.13 -8.35 -1.87
CA GLN A 45 -3.79 -8.77 -3.21
C GLN A 45 -3.14 -7.63 -4.00
N ALA A 46 -2.23 -7.98 -4.91
CA ALA A 46 -1.65 -7.08 -5.88
C ALA A 46 -1.90 -7.66 -7.29
N GLY A 47 -2.49 -6.85 -8.17
CA GLY A 47 -2.72 -7.20 -9.56
C GLY A 47 -1.76 -6.50 -10.51
N MET A 48 -1.93 -6.72 -11.82
CA MET A 48 -1.12 -6.07 -12.85
C MET A 48 -1.19 -4.54 -12.84
N ALA A 49 -2.32 -3.99 -12.38
CA ALA A 49 -2.53 -2.55 -12.26
C ALA A 49 -2.04 -1.97 -10.92
N GLY A 50 -1.50 -2.80 -10.02
CA GLY A 50 -1.05 -2.36 -8.70
C GLY A 50 -1.86 -2.97 -7.53
N PRO A 51 -1.73 -2.39 -6.33
CA PRO A 51 -2.36 -2.93 -5.13
C PRO A 51 -3.90 -2.84 -5.20
N GLN A 52 -4.58 -3.94 -4.86
CA GLN A 52 -6.04 -3.98 -4.80
C GLN A 52 -6.56 -3.46 -3.46
N PRO A 53 -7.71 -2.78 -3.41
CA PRO A 53 -8.29 -2.27 -2.17
C PRO A 53 -8.52 -3.37 -1.13
N ILE A 54 -8.37 -3.03 0.14
CA ILE A 54 -8.77 -3.90 1.25
C ILE A 54 -10.30 -3.99 1.25
N THR A 55 -10.81 -5.20 1.17
CA THR A 55 -12.24 -5.50 1.08
C THR A 55 -12.87 -5.74 2.45
N TYR A 56 -14.20 -5.58 2.54
CA TYR A 56 -14.94 -5.97 3.75
C TYR A 56 -14.78 -7.46 4.08
N ALA A 57 -14.64 -8.32 3.07
CA ALA A 57 -14.41 -9.75 3.28
C ALA A 57 -13.08 -10.01 4.00
N GLU A 58 -12.00 -9.31 3.62
CA GLU A 58 -10.71 -9.41 4.32
C GLU A 58 -10.80 -8.89 5.76
N ILE A 59 -11.50 -7.78 5.99
CA ILE A 59 -11.68 -7.21 7.34
C ILE A 59 -12.49 -8.17 8.23
N VAL A 60 -13.58 -8.73 7.71
CA VAL A 60 -14.39 -9.73 8.42
C VAL A 60 -13.55 -10.98 8.71
N ALA A 61 -12.86 -11.54 7.71
CA ALA A 61 -12.01 -12.71 7.92
C ALA A 61 -10.95 -12.47 8.99
N TYR A 62 -10.24 -11.33 8.92
CA TYR A 62 -9.25 -10.93 9.92
C TYR A 62 -9.86 -10.80 11.32
N SER A 63 -11.02 -10.14 11.42
CA SER A 63 -11.77 -9.99 12.68
C SER A 63 -12.10 -11.36 13.30
N HIS A 64 -12.61 -12.29 12.49
CA HIS A 64 -13.01 -13.62 12.94
C HIS A 64 -11.82 -14.50 13.34
N ILE A 65 -10.75 -14.53 12.54
CA ILE A 65 -9.55 -15.33 12.83
C ILE A 65 -8.91 -14.92 14.15
N HIS A 66 -8.84 -13.61 14.41
CA HIS A 66 -8.20 -13.05 15.60
C HIS A 66 -9.16 -12.77 16.76
N ARG A 67 -10.47 -13.02 16.58
CA ARG A 67 -11.54 -12.75 17.56
C ARG A 67 -11.53 -11.29 18.05
N LEU A 68 -11.36 -10.35 17.13
CA LEU A 68 -11.27 -8.93 17.43
C LEU A 68 -12.67 -8.28 17.41
N PRO A 69 -12.95 -7.31 18.31
CA PRO A 69 -14.21 -6.56 18.31
C PRO A 69 -14.17 -5.42 17.28
N ILE A 70 -14.00 -5.73 15.99
CA ILE A 70 -13.97 -4.72 14.93
C ILE A 70 -15.39 -4.22 14.64
N GLU A 71 -15.78 -3.13 15.30
CA GLU A 71 -17.03 -2.40 15.07
C GLU A 71 -17.05 -1.62 13.73
N PRO A 72 -18.24 -1.25 13.20
CA PRO A 72 -18.37 -0.49 11.95
C PRO A 72 -17.55 0.81 11.89
N ARG A 73 -17.37 1.49 13.03
CA ARG A 73 -16.53 2.70 13.11
C ARG A 73 -15.05 2.43 12.84
N HIS A 74 -14.54 1.26 13.25
CA HIS A 74 -13.17 0.86 12.96
C HIS A 74 -13.02 0.52 11.49
N VAL A 75 -14.00 -0.18 10.93
CA VAL A 75 -14.04 -0.50 9.49
C VAL A 75 -13.98 0.77 8.65
N ALA A 76 -14.77 1.80 8.98
CA ALA A 76 -14.74 3.08 8.27
C ALA A 76 -13.34 3.71 8.26
N ILE A 77 -12.64 3.67 9.40
CA ILE A 77 -11.27 4.21 9.50
C ILE A 77 -10.28 3.36 8.69
N LEU A 78 -10.36 2.03 8.75
CA LEU A 78 -9.49 1.13 7.99
C LEU A 78 -9.65 1.34 6.48
N ILE A 79 -10.89 1.51 6.01
CA ILE A 79 -11.19 1.82 4.60
C ILE A 79 -10.63 3.20 4.24
N ALA A 80 -10.80 4.22 5.09
CA ALA A 80 -10.25 5.55 4.82
C ALA A 80 -8.71 5.55 4.75
N MET A 81 -8.04 4.79 5.63
CA MET A 81 -6.60 4.59 5.58
C MET A 81 -6.17 3.88 4.28
N ASP A 82 -6.91 2.87 3.84
CA ASP A 82 -6.61 2.18 2.58
C ASP A 82 -6.79 3.09 1.36
N GLN A 83 -7.86 3.89 1.32
CA GLN A 83 -8.06 4.89 0.25
C GLN A 83 -6.93 5.91 0.23
N ALA A 84 -6.50 6.41 1.39
CA ALA A 84 -5.35 7.31 1.49
C ALA A 84 -4.06 6.67 0.94
N TYR A 85 -3.82 5.39 1.20
CA TYR A 85 -2.69 4.65 0.62
C TYR A 85 -2.80 4.53 -0.91
N LEU A 86 -3.95 4.09 -1.42
CA LEU A 86 -4.18 3.89 -2.84
C LEU A 86 -4.02 5.20 -3.62
N GLU A 87 -4.61 6.29 -3.13
CA GLU A 87 -4.43 7.64 -3.70
C GLU A 87 -2.96 8.00 -3.83
N THR A 88 -2.16 7.80 -2.78
CA THR A 88 -0.74 8.15 -2.80
C THR A 88 0.07 7.26 -3.73
N VAL A 89 -0.24 5.96 -3.81
CA VAL A 89 0.46 5.03 -4.72
C VAL A 89 0.10 5.28 -6.17
N TYR A 90 -1.18 5.44 -6.49
CA TYR A 90 -1.64 5.70 -7.86
C TYR A 90 -1.22 7.08 -8.37
N LYS A 91 -1.09 8.09 -7.49
CA LYS A 91 -0.49 9.39 -7.86
C LYS A 91 0.99 9.29 -8.24
N LYS A 92 1.73 8.34 -7.68
CA LYS A 92 3.15 8.13 -7.99
C LYS A 92 3.38 7.30 -9.26
N GLN A 93 2.38 6.55 -9.71
CA GLN A 93 2.49 5.84 -10.99
C GLN A 93 2.40 6.86 -12.14
N PRO A 94 3.31 6.82 -13.12
CA PRO A 94 3.19 7.65 -14.31
C PRO A 94 1.90 7.25 -15.04
N GLN A 95 0.89 8.11 -14.99
CA GLN A 95 -0.33 7.92 -15.77
C GLN A 95 0.01 8.15 -17.25
N ALA A 96 -0.25 7.15 -18.10
CA ALA A 96 -0.27 7.39 -19.53
C ALA A 96 -1.37 8.42 -19.85
N PRO A 97 -1.14 9.35 -20.78
CA PRO A 97 -2.26 10.00 -21.46
C PRO A 97 -3.14 8.93 -22.15
N GLU A 98 -4.45 9.18 -22.17
CA GLU A 98 -5.44 8.29 -22.79
C GLU A 98 -4.99 7.84 -24.20
N GLY A 99 -4.99 6.52 -24.42
CA GLY A 99 -4.65 5.91 -25.71
C GLY A 99 -3.17 5.53 -25.91
N VAL A 100 -2.27 5.86 -24.98
CA VAL A 100 -0.85 5.47 -25.07
C VAL A 100 -0.56 4.34 -24.07
N LYS A 101 -0.10 3.18 -24.55
CA LYS A 101 0.41 2.13 -23.66
C LYS A 101 1.69 2.66 -22.99
N VAL A 102 1.66 2.89 -21.67
CA VAL A 102 2.91 3.16 -20.92
C VAL A 102 3.77 1.92 -21.05
N LEU A 103 4.99 2.08 -21.56
CA LEU A 103 5.97 1.02 -21.51
C LEU A 103 6.28 0.71 -20.03
N PRO A 104 6.39 -0.56 -19.63
CA PRO A 104 6.79 -0.90 -18.27
C PRO A 104 8.12 -0.20 -17.93
N PRO A 105 8.37 0.11 -16.65
CA PRO A 105 9.59 0.79 -16.24
C PRO A 105 10.80 -0.02 -16.73
N VAL A 106 11.51 0.53 -17.71
CA VAL A 106 12.78 -0.01 -18.20
C VAL A 106 13.82 0.23 -17.12
N SER A 107 14.46 -0.84 -16.65
CA SER A 107 15.57 -0.75 -15.71
C SER A 107 16.69 0.11 -16.29
N SER A 108 17.25 1.01 -15.49
CA SER A 108 18.44 1.80 -15.89
C SER A 108 19.71 0.95 -16.05
N ALA A 109 19.68 -0.30 -15.60
CA ALA A 109 20.69 -1.28 -15.92
C ALA A 109 20.55 -1.71 -17.39
N ALA A 110 21.33 -1.10 -18.26
CA ALA A 110 21.45 -1.55 -19.65
C ALA A 110 21.99 -2.99 -19.64
N ILE A 111 21.21 -3.94 -20.17
CA ILE A 111 21.72 -5.29 -20.44
C ILE A 111 22.77 -5.12 -21.55
N SER A 112 24.05 -5.16 -21.16
CA SER A 112 25.15 -5.16 -22.11
C SER A 112 25.29 -6.56 -22.72
N ALA A 113 25.81 -6.66 -23.94
CA ALA A 113 26.07 -7.94 -24.59
C ALA A 113 26.95 -8.86 -23.71
N GLY A 114 27.96 -8.30 -23.03
CA GLY A 114 28.79 -9.06 -22.09
C GLY A 114 28.05 -9.55 -20.84
N SER A 115 27.05 -8.81 -20.35
CA SER A 115 26.20 -9.24 -19.23
C SER A 115 25.22 -10.34 -19.64
N PHE A 116 24.77 -10.31 -20.90
CA PHE A 116 23.90 -11.34 -21.48
C PHE A 116 24.68 -12.64 -21.71
N ASP A 117 25.84 -12.57 -22.35
CA ASP A 117 26.69 -13.73 -22.62
C ASP A 117 27.18 -14.38 -21.32
N ALA A 118 27.48 -13.61 -20.28
CA ALA A 118 27.85 -14.15 -18.97
C ALA A 118 26.69 -14.88 -18.24
N MET A 119 25.43 -14.53 -18.54
CA MET A 119 24.24 -15.17 -17.95
C MET A 119 23.78 -16.40 -18.73
N PHE A 120 23.98 -16.43 -20.05
CA PHE A 120 23.38 -17.42 -20.95
C PHE A 120 24.40 -18.20 -21.80
N GLY A 121 25.67 -17.79 -21.83
CA GLY A 121 26.74 -18.43 -22.61
C GLY A 121 27.69 -19.18 -21.69
N GLY A 122 27.44 -20.48 -21.49
CA GLY A 122 28.28 -21.30 -20.62
C GLY A 122 28.06 -22.81 -20.70
N GLN A 123 28.09 -23.40 -21.89
CA GLN A 123 28.61 -24.75 -22.17
C GLN A 123 29.22 -24.75 -23.57
#